data_AF-A0A9X1ZSD2-F1
#
_entry.id   AF-A0A9X1ZSD2-F1
#
_cell.length_a   1.000
_cell.length_b   1.000
_cell.length_c   1.000
_cell.angle_alpha   90.00
_cell.angle_beta   90.00
_cell.angle_gamma   90.00
#
_symmetry.space_group_name_H-M   'P 1'
#
loop_
_entity.id
_entity.type
_entity.pdbx_description
1 polymer ?
#
loop_
_entity_poly.entity_id
_entity_poly.type
_entity_poly.pdbx_seq_one_letter_code
_entity_poly.pdbx_strand_id
1 'polypeptide(L)'
;MKPDNMLPTKIKVLVKHQEHCNLDSFPLRFGFSFDRDQMIEISQETEAEPSEKYPNRWRFKGSMINPESGILEKASFVIVKTNSNSKIVTAWRNDQETEYYLSEVMKSLRKSGALTVIDLLGFHQKYIQGELCTHADLVNALSTNKSSSEIDKIKRESSETVAKVCEELEHIKIENMILKEENIVLKNQLDKEKEQARRTNEQVSTSAPNTLVSVELSIIHNNSSCTVLTLGDNQKWYMVTKYFDKNGDVTRKAQSLIGKQVVITSWDPIDEPGKWSSRNYFRNIYKI
;
A
#
# COMPACT_ATOMS: atom_id res chain seq x y z
N MET A 1 13.48 0.28 26.05
CA MET A 1 14.40 1.20 25.35
C MET A 1 13.63 1.82 24.20
N LYS A 2 13.48 3.15 24.17
CA LYS A 2 12.99 3.86 22.98
C LYS A 2 14.21 4.11 22.08
N PRO A 3 14.29 3.57 20.85
CA PRO A 3 14.97 4.27 19.76
C PRO A 3 13.93 5.25 19.17
N ASP A 4 14.23 6.36 18.52
CA ASP A 4 15.48 6.94 18.07
C ASP A 4 15.18 8.44 17.93
N ASN A 5 16.09 9.31 18.38
CA ASN A 5 15.95 10.74 18.15
C ASN A 5 16.51 11.02 16.74
N MET A 6 15.84 10.49 15.71
CA MET A 6 16.22 10.77 14.33
C MET A 6 16.06 12.28 14.09
N LEU A 7 17.17 12.93 13.73
CA LEU A 7 17.13 14.32 13.26
C LEU A 7 16.19 14.40 12.06
N PRO A 8 15.27 15.38 12.01
CA PRO A 8 14.32 15.47 10.92
C PRO A 8 15.05 15.56 9.58
N THR A 9 14.77 14.61 8.70
CA THR A 9 15.40 14.60 7.37
C THR A 9 14.67 15.59 6.49
N LYS A 10 15.41 16.54 5.90
CA LYS A 10 14.84 17.51 4.97
C LYS A 10 14.68 16.86 3.60
N ILE A 11 13.45 16.85 3.09
CA ILE A 11 13.14 16.36 1.76
C ILE A 11 12.59 17.50 0.90
N LYS A 12 13.01 17.56 -0.37
CA LYS A 12 12.44 18.47 -1.35
C LYS A 12 11.33 17.76 -2.10
N VAL A 13 10.15 18.37 -2.13
CA VAL A 13 8.99 17.82 -2.84
C VAL A 13 8.40 18.84 -3.81
N LEU A 14 7.92 18.35 -4.94
CA LEU A 14 7.23 19.12 -5.94
C LEU A 14 5.75 19.23 -5.60
N VAL A 15 5.27 20.47 -5.50
CA VAL A 15 3.85 20.83 -5.46
C VAL A 15 3.42 21.20 -6.88
N LYS A 16 2.49 20.42 -7.44
CA LYS A 16 1.93 20.71 -8.77
C LYS A 16 0.79 21.72 -8.65
N HIS A 17 0.85 22.80 -9.42
CA HIS A 17 -0.10 23.91 -9.37
C HIS A 17 -1.56 23.45 -9.58
N GLN A 18 -1.76 22.56 -10.55
CA GLN A 18 -3.08 22.10 -11.00
C GLN A 18 -3.51 20.78 -10.32
N GLU A 19 -2.88 20.40 -9.20
CA GLU A 19 -3.18 19.15 -8.50
C GLU A 19 -3.78 19.36 -7.11
N HIS A 20 -4.35 18.27 -6.59
CA HIS A 20 -5.12 18.22 -5.36
C HIS A 20 -4.47 18.91 -4.16
N CYS A 21 -3.18 18.67 -3.90
CA CYS A 21 -2.51 19.27 -2.75
C CYS A 21 -2.58 20.80 -2.78
N ASN A 22 -2.41 21.40 -3.95
CA ASN A 22 -2.38 22.84 -4.14
C ASN A 22 -3.76 23.46 -4.27
N LEU A 23 -4.71 22.73 -4.88
CA LEU A 23 -6.05 23.24 -5.19
C LEU A 23 -7.07 23.00 -4.07
N ASP A 24 -6.85 21.99 -3.23
CA ASP A 24 -7.81 21.57 -2.23
C ASP A 24 -7.18 21.56 -0.81
N SER A 25 -6.03 20.92 -0.66
CA SER A 25 -5.46 20.66 0.67
C SER A 25 -4.80 21.88 1.32
N PHE A 26 -3.87 22.53 0.63
CA PHE A 26 -3.20 23.73 1.12
C PHE A 26 -4.16 24.90 1.37
N PRO A 27 -5.13 25.19 0.47
CA PRO A 27 -6.07 26.28 0.68
C PRO A 27 -6.87 26.12 1.98
N LEU A 28 -7.52 24.98 2.17
CA LEU A 28 -8.34 24.76 3.36
C LEU A 28 -7.51 24.64 4.63
N ARG A 29 -6.44 23.84 4.59
CA ARG A 29 -5.77 23.39 5.81
C ARG A 29 -4.60 24.27 6.22
N PHE A 30 -4.03 25.02 5.30
CA PHE A 30 -2.84 25.84 5.53
C PHE A 30 -3.01 27.29 5.05
N GLY A 31 -4.13 27.62 4.40
CA GLY A 31 -4.46 29.01 4.05
C GLY A 31 -3.64 29.58 2.91
N PHE A 32 -3.06 28.74 2.04
CA PHE A 32 -2.29 29.21 0.89
C PHE A 32 -2.46 28.30 -0.35
N SER A 33 -2.06 28.82 -1.51
CA SER A 33 -1.93 28.06 -2.77
C SER A 33 -0.85 28.69 -3.63
N PHE A 34 -0.17 27.89 -4.46
CA PHE A 34 0.78 28.39 -5.45
C PHE A 34 0.11 28.61 -6.80
N ASP A 35 0.55 29.63 -7.52
CA ASP A 35 0.13 29.97 -8.89
C ASP A 35 0.92 29.21 -9.98
N ARG A 36 1.95 28.48 -9.59
CA ARG A 36 2.80 27.65 -10.46
C ARG A 36 3.37 26.45 -9.70
N ASP A 37 3.93 25.51 -10.45
CA ASP A 37 4.64 24.38 -9.88
C ASP A 37 5.76 24.88 -8.96
N GLN A 38 5.81 24.40 -7.72
CA GLN A 38 6.69 24.92 -6.70
C GLN A 38 7.39 23.79 -5.95
N MET A 39 8.69 23.94 -5.71
CA MET A 39 9.42 23.04 -4.80
C MET A 39 9.30 23.59 -3.38
N ILE A 40 8.94 22.72 -2.43
CA ILE A 40 8.95 23.02 -1.00
C ILE A 40 9.86 22.05 -0.26
N GLU A 41 10.33 22.48 0.90
CA GLU A 41 11.11 21.65 1.81
C GLU A 41 10.23 21.19 2.98
N ILE A 42 10.23 19.89 3.25
CA ILE A 42 9.52 19.29 4.38
C ILE A 42 10.54 18.62 5.29
N SER A 43 10.45 18.92 6.57
CA SER A 43 11.18 18.23 7.63
C SER A 43 10.42 16.96 7.99
N GLN A 44 10.90 15.80 7.54
CA GLN A 44 10.30 14.50 7.84
C GLN A 44 10.63 14.11 9.29
N GLU A 45 9.60 13.92 10.13
CA GLU A 45 9.72 13.61 11.57
C GLU A 45 9.46 12.12 11.87
N THR A 46 8.79 11.39 10.99
CA THR A 46 8.57 9.93 11.11
C THR A 46 9.09 9.19 9.88
N GLU A 47 9.31 7.89 10.02
CA GLU A 47 9.50 7.04 8.85
C GLU A 47 8.28 7.11 7.91
N ALA A 48 8.55 6.93 6.63
CA ALA A 48 7.52 6.97 5.61
C ALA A 48 6.94 5.57 5.43
N GLU A 49 5.62 5.47 5.56
CA GLU A 49 4.87 4.23 5.46
C GLU A 49 4.11 4.19 4.12
N PRO A 50 4.13 3.08 3.37
CA PRO A 50 3.33 2.96 2.17
C PRO A 50 1.83 2.98 2.49
N SER A 51 1.02 3.61 1.64
CA SER A 51 -0.43 3.55 1.75
C SER A 51 -0.93 2.15 1.42
N GLU A 52 -1.77 1.58 2.28
CA GLU A 52 -2.42 0.28 2.03
C GLU A 52 -3.19 0.27 0.70
N LYS A 53 -3.86 1.38 0.35
CA LYS A 53 -4.64 1.52 -0.89
C LYS A 53 -3.78 1.85 -2.12
N TYR A 54 -2.64 2.49 -1.94
CA TYR A 54 -1.79 2.95 -3.05
C TYR A 54 -0.31 2.69 -2.73
N PRO A 55 0.24 1.52 -3.10
CA PRO A 55 1.61 1.12 -2.73
C PRO A 55 2.71 2.09 -3.20
N ASN A 56 2.42 2.92 -4.20
CA ASN A 56 3.33 3.97 -4.70
C ASN A 56 3.24 5.30 -3.93
N ARG A 57 2.33 5.41 -2.95
CA ARG A 57 2.16 6.57 -2.08
C ARG A 57 2.72 6.29 -0.70
N TRP A 58 3.44 7.25 -0.18
CA TRP A 58 4.14 7.17 1.09
C TRP A 58 3.62 8.26 2.02
N ARG A 59 3.19 7.88 3.21
CA ARG A 59 2.71 8.77 4.26
C ARG A 59 3.75 8.94 5.34
N PHE A 60 3.94 10.15 5.83
CA PHE A 60 4.77 10.43 7.00
C PHE A 60 4.26 11.68 7.72
N LYS A 61 4.64 11.84 8.98
CA LYS A 61 4.46 13.09 9.73
C LYS A 61 5.70 13.94 9.60
N GLY A 62 5.50 15.24 9.50
CA GLY A 62 6.59 16.19 9.40
C GLY A 62 6.11 17.61 9.63
N SER A 63 6.95 18.55 9.22
CA SER A 63 6.65 19.97 9.27
C SER A 63 7.16 20.70 8.03
N MET A 64 6.43 21.74 7.64
CA MET A 64 6.81 22.64 6.55
C MET A 64 6.68 24.09 7.01
N ILE A 65 7.47 24.99 6.41
CA ILE A 65 7.29 26.43 6.62
C ILE A 65 6.16 26.89 5.71
N ASN A 66 5.11 27.48 6.28
CA ASN A 66 4.04 28.09 5.52
C ASN A 66 4.60 29.30 4.75
N PRO A 67 4.45 29.34 3.42
CA PRO A 67 5.06 30.38 2.59
C PRO A 67 4.46 31.77 2.81
N GLU A 68 3.22 31.86 3.31
CA GLU A 68 2.52 33.13 3.56
C GLU A 68 2.80 33.64 4.98
N SER A 69 2.72 32.76 5.99
CA SER A 69 2.86 33.18 7.40
C SER A 69 4.28 33.06 7.95
N GLY A 70 5.17 32.30 7.30
CA GLY A 70 6.51 31.99 7.79
C GLY A 70 6.52 31.05 9.02
N ILE A 71 5.35 30.55 9.44
CA ILE A 71 5.22 29.68 10.61
C ILE A 71 5.54 28.23 10.23
N LEU A 72 6.22 27.52 11.13
CA LEU A 72 6.42 26.08 11.00
C LEU A 72 5.13 25.33 11.33
N GLU A 73 4.58 24.60 10.37
CA GLU A 73 3.31 23.89 10.51
C GLU A 73 3.51 22.39 10.43
N LYS A 74 3.01 21.69 11.46
CA LYS A 74 3.03 20.23 11.53
C LYS A 74 1.87 19.62 10.75
N ALA A 75 2.16 18.55 10.04
CA ALA A 75 1.17 17.87 9.22
C ALA A 75 1.55 16.41 8.92
N SER A 76 0.54 15.65 8.54
CA SER A 76 0.68 14.41 7.81
C SER A 76 0.76 14.72 6.32
N PHE A 77 1.76 14.16 5.65
CA PHE A 77 2.02 14.35 4.23
C PHE A 77 1.91 13.02 3.49
N VAL A 78 1.36 13.05 2.27
CA VAL A 78 1.38 11.91 1.36
C VAL A 78 2.14 12.31 0.10
N ILE A 79 3.18 11.56 -0.24
CA ILE A 79 4.03 11.80 -1.41
C ILE A 79 4.05 10.60 -2.35
N VAL A 80 4.34 10.84 -3.62
CA VAL A 80 4.73 9.81 -4.60
C VAL A 80 6.20 10.03 -4.92
N LYS A 81 7.01 8.98 -4.72
CA LYS A 81 8.42 8.99 -5.14
C LYS A 81 8.47 8.85 -6.66
N THR A 82 9.19 9.74 -7.35
CA THR A 82 9.48 9.61 -8.79
C THR A 82 10.98 9.57 -9.02
N ASN A 83 11.40 9.19 -10.23
CA ASN A 83 12.82 9.04 -10.59
C ASN A 83 13.64 10.34 -10.46
N SER A 84 12.99 11.52 -10.45
CA SER A 84 13.67 12.82 -10.38
C SER A 84 13.34 13.61 -9.12
N ASN A 85 12.06 13.74 -8.74
CA ASN A 85 11.64 14.45 -7.53
C ASN A 85 10.39 13.80 -6.90
N SER A 86 10.35 13.69 -5.57
CA SER A 86 9.12 13.32 -4.86
C SER A 86 8.04 14.37 -5.10
N LYS A 87 6.81 13.95 -5.39
CA LYS A 87 5.66 14.85 -5.60
C LYS A 87 4.71 14.75 -4.40
N ILE A 88 4.25 15.88 -3.88
CA ILE A 88 3.21 15.87 -2.85
C ILE A 88 1.83 15.60 -3.46
N VAL A 89 1.06 14.72 -2.83
CA VAL A 89 -0.30 14.35 -3.25
C VAL A 89 -1.31 15.12 -2.41
N THR A 90 -1.10 15.17 -1.10
CA THR A 90 -1.98 15.86 -0.15
C THR A 90 -1.26 16.07 1.18
N ALA A 91 -1.77 16.99 2.00
CA ALA A 91 -1.32 17.27 3.34
C ALA A 91 -2.52 17.61 4.23
N TRP A 92 -2.45 17.27 5.51
CA TRP A 92 -3.44 17.66 6.51
C TRP A 92 -2.84 17.77 7.91
N ARG A 93 -3.46 18.58 8.79
CA ARG A 93 -2.89 18.87 10.12
C ARG A 93 -3.09 17.73 11.11
N ASN A 94 -4.29 17.15 11.13
CA ASN A 94 -4.70 16.18 12.15
C ASN A 94 -5.08 14.84 11.54
N ASP A 95 -4.64 13.73 12.13
CA ASP A 95 -5.03 12.39 11.70
C ASP A 95 -6.45 12.04 12.17
N GLN A 96 -7.45 12.70 11.59
CA GLN A 96 -8.85 12.32 11.75
C GLN A 96 -9.29 11.44 10.58
N GLU A 97 -10.09 10.41 10.88
CA GLU A 97 -10.65 9.49 9.87
C GLU A 97 -11.52 10.25 8.84
N THR A 98 -12.10 11.38 9.23
CA THR A 98 -12.93 12.25 8.39
C THR A 98 -12.16 12.98 7.29
N GLU A 99 -10.82 13.11 7.41
CA GLU A 99 -9.99 13.84 6.44
C GLU A 99 -10.01 13.20 5.05
N TYR A 100 -10.17 11.88 4.99
CA TYR A 100 -10.29 11.17 3.71
C TYR A 100 -11.58 11.56 3.00
N TYR A 101 -12.74 11.44 3.67
CA TYR A 101 -14.04 11.84 3.10
C TYR A 101 -14.08 13.32 2.72
N LEU A 102 -13.57 14.19 3.59
CA LEU A 102 -13.48 15.63 3.32
C LEU A 102 -12.64 15.90 2.07
N SER A 103 -11.49 15.23 1.90
CA SER A 103 -10.63 15.36 0.72
C SER A 103 -11.31 14.90 -0.57
N GLU A 104 -12.02 13.76 -0.54
CA GLU A 104 -12.75 13.26 -1.71
C GLU A 104 -13.88 14.20 -2.12
N VAL A 105 -14.66 14.70 -1.16
CA VAL A 105 -15.75 15.64 -1.43
C VAL A 105 -15.23 16.98 -1.95
N MET A 106 -14.16 17.55 -1.37
CA MET A 106 -13.53 18.77 -1.89
C MET A 106 -13.11 18.61 -3.36
N LYS A 107 -12.41 17.52 -3.68
CA LYS A 107 -12.00 17.24 -5.07
C LYS A 107 -13.18 17.15 -6.02
N SER A 108 -14.24 16.47 -5.59
CA SER A 108 -15.46 16.27 -6.39
C SER A 108 -16.12 17.62 -6.69
N LEU A 109 -16.44 18.39 -5.63
CA LEU A 109 -17.08 19.70 -5.74
C LEU A 109 -16.23 20.71 -6.51
N ARG A 110 -14.90 20.67 -6.40
CA ARG A 110 -14.02 21.52 -7.20
C ARG A 110 -14.08 21.15 -8.68
N LYS A 111 -14.01 19.86 -9.00
CA LYS A 111 -14.07 19.39 -10.40
C LYS A 111 -15.41 19.73 -11.06
N SER A 112 -16.50 19.82 -10.30
CA SER A 112 -17.80 20.25 -10.80
C SER A 112 -18.02 21.78 -10.83
N GLY A 113 -17.03 22.54 -10.35
CA GLY A 113 -17.06 24.00 -10.25
C GLY A 113 -17.91 24.54 -9.09
N ALA A 114 -18.41 23.67 -8.21
CA ALA A 114 -19.22 24.07 -7.06
C ALA A 114 -18.39 24.63 -5.90
N LEU A 115 -17.09 24.35 -5.90
CA LEU A 115 -16.10 24.78 -4.92
C LEU A 115 -14.87 25.35 -5.64
N THR A 116 -14.35 26.49 -5.17
CA THR A 116 -13.14 27.11 -5.70
C THR A 116 -12.02 27.16 -4.66
N VAL A 117 -10.78 27.43 -5.12
CA VAL A 117 -9.63 27.68 -4.24
C VAL A 117 -9.92 28.87 -3.30
N ILE A 118 -10.59 29.91 -3.81
CA ILE A 118 -10.94 31.11 -3.03
C ILE A 118 -11.92 30.78 -1.90
N ASP A 119 -12.91 29.93 -2.16
CA ASP A 119 -13.84 29.46 -1.12
C ASP A 119 -13.07 28.74 0.00
N LEU A 120 -12.14 27.84 -0.37
CA LEU A 120 -11.34 27.09 0.59
C LEU A 120 -10.41 27.98 1.42
N LEU A 121 -9.79 28.97 0.80
CA LEU A 121 -9.01 29.99 1.52
C LEU A 121 -9.89 30.76 2.51
N GLY A 122 -11.12 31.13 2.10
CA GLY A 122 -12.10 31.76 2.98
C GLY A 122 -12.56 30.87 4.14
N PHE A 123 -12.52 29.55 3.98
CA PHE A 123 -12.87 28.59 5.02
C PHE A 123 -11.71 28.17 5.93
N HIS A 124 -10.49 28.61 5.64
CA HIS A 124 -9.30 28.20 6.40
C HIS A 124 -9.44 28.46 7.91
N GLN A 125 -9.95 29.62 8.31
CA GLN A 125 -10.13 29.94 9.74
C GLN A 125 -11.11 28.99 10.43
N LYS A 126 -12.21 28.62 9.75
CA LYS A 126 -13.19 27.65 10.28
C LYS A 126 -12.56 26.27 10.46
N TYR A 127 -11.69 25.84 9.54
CA TYR A 127 -10.92 24.60 9.69
C TYR A 127 -10.01 24.65 10.92
N ILE A 128 -9.26 25.74 11.11
CA ILE A 128 -8.36 25.91 12.28
C ILE A 128 -9.13 25.90 13.60
N GLN A 129 -10.33 26.48 13.64
CA GLN A 129 -11.20 26.52 14.80
C GLN A 129 -11.92 25.20 15.07
N GLY A 130 -11.82 24.22 14.15
CA GLY A 130 -12.49 22.93 14.25
C GLY A 130 -13.95 22.93 13.78
N GLU A 131 -14.44 24.04 13.24
CA GLU A 131 -15.82 24.22 12.75
C GLU A 131 -16.04 23.61 11.35
N LEU A 132 -14.96 23.27 10.63
CA LEU A 132 -15.00 22.62 9.33
C LEU A 132 -14.04 21.44 9.30
N CYS A 133 -14.43 20.33 9.92
CA CYS A 133 -13.62 19.10 10.02
C CYS A 133 -14.20 17.93 9.22
N THR A 134 -15.45 18.06 8.74
CA THR A 134 -16.17 17.00 8.03
C THR A 134 -16.71 17.49 6.68
N HIS A 135 -17.07 16.55 5.81
CA HIS A 135 -17.72 16.88 4.54
C HIS A 135 -19.09 17.56 4.77
N ALA A 136 -19.80 17.24 5.84
CA ALA A 136 -21.07 17.88 6.18
C ALA A 136 -20.87 19.36 6.52
N ASP A 137 -19.81 19.69 7.27
CA ASP A 137 -19.46 21.07 7.59
C ASP A 137 -19.11 21.87 6.32
N LEU A 138 -18.38 21.25 5.39
CA LEU A 138 -18.07 21.87 4.09
C LEU A 138 -19.34 22.19 3.29
N VAL A 139 -20.27 21.22 3.20
CA VAL A 139 -21.55 21.41 2.50
C VAL A 139 -22.35 22.55 3.17
N ASN A 140 -22.39 22.58 4.50
CA ASN A 140 -23.06 23.65 5.23
C ASN A 140 -22.41 25.02 4.99
N ALA A 141 -21.08 25.10 5.04
CA ALA A 141 -20.32 26.33 4.81
C ALA A 141 -20.49 26.87 3.38
N LEU A 142 -20.56 25.99 2.38
CA LEU A 142 -20.84 26.37 0.98
C LEU A 142 -22.28 26.82 0.78
N SER A 143 -23.23 26.27 1.54
CA SER A 143 -24.65 26.53 1.35
C SER A 143 -25.08 27.94 1.78
N THR A 144 -24.31 28.64 2.61
CA THR A 144 -24.73 29.93 3.20
C THR A 144 -24.88 31.06 2.18
N ASN A 145 -24.19 30.97 1.04
CA ASN A 145 -24.13 32.05 0.04
C ASN A 145 -24.54 31.58 -1.37
N LYS A 146 -25.28 30.48 -1.47
CA LYS A 146 -25.65 29.84 -2.75
C LYS A 146 -27.15 29.79 -2.96
N SER A 147 -27.56 29.76 -4.23
CA SER A 147 -28.97 29.56 -4.58
C SER A 147 -29.44 28.16 -4.20
N SER A 148 -30.75 27.98 -4.02
CA SER A 148 -31.32 26.67 -3.64
C SER A 148 -30.96 25.56 -4.63
N SER A 149 -30.94 25.85 -5.93
CA SER A 149 -30.56 24.88 -6.98
C SER A 149 -29.08 24.48 -6.91
N GLU A 150 -28.19 25.41 -6.57
CA GLU A 150 -26.77 25.10 -6.34
C GLU A 150 -26.58 24.27 -5.07
N ILE A 151 -27.32 24.58 -4.00
CA ILE A 151 -27.29 23.81 -2.75
C ILE A 151 -27.70 22.36 -3.00
N ASP A 152 -28.77 22.13 -3.76
CA ASP A 152 -29.25 20.78 -4.09
C ASP A 152 -28.21 20.02 -4.93
N LYS A 153 -27.55 20.69 -5.88
CA LYS A 153 -26.46 20.10 -6.66
C LYS A 153 -25.29 19.68 -5.76
N ILE A 154 -24.86 20.56 -4.84
CA ILE A 154 -23.75 20.29 -3.90
C ILE A 154 -24.08 19.12 -2.98
N LYS A 155 -25.28 19.11 -2.39
CA LYS A 155 -25.73 18.03 -1.51
C LYS A 155 -25.73 16.71 -2.26
N ARG A 156 -26.33 16.66 -3.45
CA ARG A 156 -26.37 15.45 -4.27
C ARG A 156 -24.97 14.93 -4.61
N GLU A 157 -24.09 15.80 -5.10
CA GLU A 157 -22.73 15.40 -5.48
C GLU A 157 -21.89 14.95 -4.28
N SER A 158 -22.02 15.62 -3.14
CA SER A 158 -21.39 15.19 -1.89
C SER A 158 -21.89 13.82 -1.44
N SER A 159 -23.21 13.61 -1.42
CA SER A 159 -23.82 12.33 -1.04
C SER A 159 -23.41 11.19 -1.99
N GLU A 160 -23.42 11.43 -3.30
CA GLU A 160 -22.95 10.45 -4.30
C GLU A 160 -21.47 10.10 -4.11
N THR A 161 -20.63 11.10 -3.81
CA THR A 161 -19.20 10.90 -3.56
C THR A 161 -18.98 10.06 -2.30
N VAL A 162 -19.67 10.39 -1.21
CA VAL A 162 -19.59 9.63 0.05
C VAL A 162 -20.07 8.20 -0.15
N ALA A 163 -21.18 7.97 -0.87
CA ALA A 163 -21.71 6.63 -1.14
C ALA A 163 -20.68 5.76 -1.90
N LYS A 164 -20.06 6.30 -2.96
CA LYS A 164 -19.01 5.59 -3.71
C LYS A 164 -17.80 5.25 -2.84
N VAL A 165 -17.38 6.19 -2.01
CA VAL A 165 -16.25 5.96 -1.09
C VAL A 165 -16.57 4.87 -0.07
N CYS A 166 -17.78 4.86 0.49
CA CYS A 166 -18.22 3.82 1.42
C CYS A 166 -18.26 2.43 0.75
N GLU A 167 -18.76 2.33 -0.47
CA GLU A 167 -18.79 1.09 -1.25
C GLU A 167 -17.37 0.55 -1.50
N GLU A 168 -16.45 1.41 -1.94
CA GLU A 168 -15.03 1.05 -2.10
C GLU A 168 -14.40 0.57 -0.79
N LEU A 169 -14.69 1.24 0.33
CA LEU A 169 -14.14 0.86 1.64
C LEU A 169 -14.65 -0.51 2.09
N GLU A 170 -15.93 -0.83 1.87
CA GLU A 170 -16.46 -2.16 2.19
C GLU A 170 -15.85 -3.24 1.31
N HIS A 171 -15.67 -3.00 0.02
CA HIS A 171 -14.96 -3.93 -0.86
C HIS A 171 -13.53 -4.22 -0.39
N ILE A 172 -12.78 -3.16 -0.06
CA ILE A 172 -11.39 -3.30 0.44
C ILE A 172 -11.36 -4.04 1.78
N LYS A 173 -12.32 -3.81 2.68
CA LYS A 173 -12.42 -4.54 3.95
C LYS A 173 -12.63 -6.04 3.72
N ILE A 174 -13.54 -6.40 2.82
CA ILE A 174 -13.83 -7.80 2.48
C ILE A 174 -12.59 -8.47 1.89
N GLU A 175 -11.93 -7.82 0.91
CA GLU A 175 -10.71 -8.34 0.31
C GLU A 175 -9.59 -8.53 1.34
N ASN A 176 -9.40 -7.55 2.24
CA ASN A 176 -8.44 -7.66 3.34
C ASN A 176 -8.77 -8.79 4.32
N MET A 177 -10.05 -9.06 4.57
CA MET A 177 -10.46 -10.21 5.40
C MET A 177 -10.09 -11.53 4.73
N ILE A 178 -10.38 -11.67 3.43
CA ILE A 178 -10.02 -12.86 2.64
C ILE A 178 -8.50 -13.06 2.64
N LEU A 179 -7.72 -12.02 2.34
CA LEU A 179 -6.26 -12.08 2.31
C LEU A 179 -5.67 -12.43 3.70
N LYS A 180 -6.26 -11.93 4.78
CA LYS A 180 -5.84 -12.30 6.15
C LYS A 180 -6.10 -13.77 6.43
N GLU A 181 -7.25 -14.29 6.01
CA GLU A 181 -7.59 -15.71 6.17
C GLU A 181 -6.66 -16.61 5.35
N GLU A 182 -6.40 -16.27 4.08
CA GLU A 182 -5.44 -16.99 3.23
C GLU A 182 -4.03 -16.99 3.85
N ASN A 183 -3.59 -15.86 4.39
CA ASN A 183 -2.31 -15.76 5.11
C ASN A 183 -2.25 -16.64 6.36
N ILE A 184 -3.34 -16.74 7.12
CA ILE A 184 -3.42 -17.64 8.29
C ILE A 184 -3.29 -19.10 7.84
N VAL A 185 -3.99 -19.49 6.77
CA VAL A 185 -3.91 -20.85 6.22
C VAL A 185 -2.49 -21.17 5.74
N LEU A 186 -1.85 -20.27 4.99
CA LEU A 186 -0.48 -20.46 4.51
C LEU A 186 0.53 -20.57 5.65
N LYS A 187 0.44 -19.69 6.66
CA LYS A 187 1.28 -19.77 7.87
C LYS A 187 1.13 -21.10 8.58
N ASN A 188 -0.11 -21.55 8.81
CA ASN A 188 -0.38 -22.83 9.44
C ASN A 188 0.17 -24.02 8.62
N GLN A 189 0.13 -23.96 7.29
CA GLN A 189 0.73 -24.99 6.43
C GLN A 189 2.25 -25.00 6.55
N LEU A 190 2.89 -23.83 6.55
CA LEU A 190 4.35 -23.71 6.69
C LEU A 190 4.82 -24.15 8.09
N ASP A 191 4.08 -23.82 9.15
CA ASP A 191 4.42 -24.24 10.51
C ASP A 191 4.29 -25.75 10.70
N LYS A 192 3.25 -26.36 10.11
CA LYS A 192 3.13 -27.83 10.07
C LYS A 192 4.30 -28.47 9.31
N GLU A 193 4.73 -27.87 8.21
CA GLU A 193 5.90 -28.35 7.45
C GLU A 193 7.19 -28.26 8.27
N LYS A 194 7.42 -27.12 8.95
CA LYS A 194 8.56 -26.93 9.85
C LYS A 194 8.58 -27.93 11.00
N GLU A 195 7.41 -28.20 11.58
CA GLU A 195 7.28 -29.20 12.64
C GLU A 195 7.57 -30.62 12.13
N GLN A 196 7.14 -30.95 10.91
CA GLN A 196 7.47 -32.24 10.28
C GLN A 196 8.97 -32.37 10.01
N ALA A 197 9.62 -31.34 9.47
CA ALA A 197 11.07 -31.35 9.23
C ALA A 197 11.86 -31.51 10.54
N ARG A 198 11.45 -30.84 11.63
CA ARG A 198 12.11 -30.97 12.94
C ARG A 198 12.10 -32.38 13.49
N ARG A 199 11.02 -33.14 13.26
CA ARG A 199 10.91 -34.54 13.69
C ARG A 199 11.91 -35.47 12.98
N THR A 200 12.43 -35.05 11.82
CA THR A 200 13.45 -35.77 11.05
C THR A 200 14.84 -35.13 11.16
N ASN A 201 15.06 -34.25 12.14
CA ASN A 201 16.31 -33.49 12.32
C ASN A 201 16.67 -32.62 11.10
N GLU A 202 15.64 -32.11 10.42
CA GLU A 202 15.74 -31.22 9.27
C GLU A 202 15.13 -29.84 9.60
N GLN A 203 15.47 -28.85 8.80
CA GLN A 203 14.94 -27.50 8.83
C GLN A 203 14.43 -27.08 7.45
N VAL A 204 13.41 -26.23 7.43
CA VAL A 204 12.81 -25.75 6.18
C VAL A 204 13.52 -24.48 5.71
N SER A 205 14.08 -24.54 4.51
CA SER A 205 14.63 -23.40 3.75
C SER A 205 13.63 -22.96 2.69
N THR A 206 13.52 -21.66 2.43
CA THR A 206 12.59 -21.07 1.45
C THR A 206 13.33 -20.32 0.36
N SER A 207 12.90 -20.46 -0.90
CA SER A 207 13.41 -19.64 -2.01
C SER A 207 12.92 -18.19 -1.92
N ALA A 208 13.55 -17.30 -2.68
CA ALA A 208 12.92 -16.02 -3.00
C ALA A 208 11.64 -16.24 -3.86
N PRO A 209 10.66 -15.33 -3.77
CA PRO A 209 9.53 -15.24 -4.69
C PRO A 209 9.95 -15.27 -6.16
N ASN A 210 9.39 -16.18 -6.97
CA ASN A 210 9.60 -16.21 -8.41
C ASN A 210 8.38 -16.75 -9.15
N THR A 211 8.26 -16.47 -10.45
CA THR A 211 7.18 -17.00 -11.30
C THR A 211 7.47 -18.43 -11.70
N LEU A 212 6.52 -19.34 -11.48
CA LEU A 212 6.61 -20.72 -11.99
C LEU A 212 6.26 -20.73 -13.48
N VAL A 213 7.21 -21.13 -14.33
CA VAL A 213 7.06 -21.14 -15.80
C VAL A 213 6.58 -22.49 -16.31
N SER A 214 7.15 -23.58 -15.80
CA SER A 214 6.77 -24.93 -16.24
C SER A 214 6.92 -25.97 -15.13
N VAL A 215 6.18 -27.06 -15.28
CA VAL A 215 6.28 -28.27 -14.46
C VAL A 215 6.47 -29.46 -15.39
N GLU A 216 7.66 -30.04 -15.38
CA GLU A 216 8.01 -31.23 -16.15
C GLU A 216 7.92 -32.47 -15.24
N LEU A 217 7.33 -33.54 -15.76
CA LEU A 217 7.09 -34.78 -15.01
C LEU A 217 8.08 -35.86 -15.41
N SER A 218 8.42 -36.72 -14.46
CA SER A 218 9.20 -37.95 -14.70
C SER A 218 10.56 -37.71 -15.37
N ILE A 219 11.18 -36.56 -15.09
CA ILE A 219 12.51 -36.24 -15.61
C ILE A 219 13.55 -36.98 -14.79
N ILE A 220 14.49 -37.67 -15.45
CA ILE A 220 15.58 -38.35 -14.76
C ILE A 220 16.65 -37.32 -14.38
N HIS A 221 16.88 -37.16 -13.08
CA HIS A 221 17.95 -36.35 -12.51
C HIS A 221 18.67 -37.14 -11.42
N ASN A 222 20.00 -37.25 -11.50
CA ASN A 222 20.82 -38.07 -10.59
C ASN A 222 20.25 -39.50 -10.38
N ASN A 223 19.94 -40.19 -11.49
CA ASN A 223 19.37 -41.54 -11.53
C ASN A 223 18.02 -41.71 -10.83
N SER A 224 17.31 -40.61 -10.55
CA SER A 224 15.99 -40.62 -9.92
C SER A 224 14.96 -39.91 -10.79
N SER A 225 13.74 -40.43 -10.82
CA SER A 225 12.61 -39.76 -11.47
C SER A 225 12.15 -38.59 -10.60
N CYS A 226 12.11 -37.41 -11.21
CA CYS A 226 11.81 -36.15 -10.53
C CYS A 226 10.66 -35.41 -11.21
N THR A 227 9.93 -34.65 -10.40
CA THR A 227 9.18 -33.48 -10.86
C THR A 227 10.17 -32.31 -10.93
N VAL A 228 10.16 -31.58 -12.04
CA VAL A 228 11.06 -30.45 -12.28
C VAL A 228 10.26 -29.18 -12.48
N LEU A 229 10.58 -28.18 -11.68
CA LEU A 229 10.00 -26.84 -11.77
C LEU A 229 11.01 -25.95 -12.49
N THR A 230 10.56 -25.17 -13.48
CA THR A 230 11.37 -24.10 -14.07
C THR A 230 10.79 -22.75 -13.65
N LEU A 231 11.62 -21.90 -13.05
CA LEU A 231 11.25 -20.56 -12.61
C LEU A 231 11.55 -19.51 -13.71
N GLY A 232 11.07 -18.28 -13.51
CA GLY A 232 11.21 -17.17 -14.46
C GLY A 232 12.66 -16.72 -14.71
N ASP A 233 13.57 -17.06 -13.80
CA ASP A 233 15.03 -16.86 -13.95
C ASP A 233 15.74 -18.05 -14.63
N ASN A 234 14.96 -19.00 -15.18
CA ASN A 234 15.42 -20.28 -15.72
C ASN A 234 16.06 -21.23 -14.70
N GLN A 235 16.01 -20.94 -13.40
CA GLN A 235 16.45 -21.87 -12.38
C GLN A 235 15.51 -23.08 -12.34
N LYS A 236 16.11 -24.28 -12.32
CA LYS A 236 15.38 -25.55 -12.22
C LYS A 236 15.45 -26.11 -10.81
N TRP A 237 14.31 -26.53 -10.30
CA TRP A 237 14.16 -27.19 -9.00
C TRP A 237 13.66 -28.62 -9.16
N TYR A 238 14.18 -29.55 -8.38
CA TYR A 238 13.99 -30.99 -8.53
C TYR A 238 13.38 -31.61 -7.28
N MET A 239 12.36 -32.45 -7.43
CA MET A 239 11.80 -33.24 -6.33
C MET A 239 11.68 -34.69 -6.77
N VAL A 240 12.37 -35.58 -6.04
CA VAL A 240 12.30 -37.03 -6.30
C VAL A 240 10.92 -37.56 -5.91
N THR A 241 10.13 -37.98 -6.91
CA THR A 241 8.71 -38.29 -6.71
C THR A 241 8.51 -39.54 -5.84
N LYS A 242 9.36 -40.56 -6.01
CA LYS A 242 9.28 -41.83 -5.28
C LYS A 242 9.28 -41.67 -3.76
N TYR A 243 10.05 -40.72 -3.24
CA TYR A 243 10.23 -40.54 -1.79
C TYR A 243 9.35 -39.42 -1.25
N PHE A 244 9.21 -38.33 -2.01
CA PHE A 244 8.70 -37.07 -1.48
C PHE A 244 7.32 -36.69 -2.01
N ASP A 245 6.82 -37.35 -3.04
CA ASP A 245 5.51 -37.06 -3.62
C ASP A 245 4.83 -38.31 -4.17
N LYS A 246 4.69 -39.33 -3.32
CA LYS A 246 4.18 -40.66 -3.69
C LYS A 246 2.78 -40.62 -4.34
N ASN A 247 1.95 -39.69 -3.92
CA ASN A 247 0.59 -39.52 -4.41
C ASN A 247 0.47 -38.45 -5.52
N GLY A 248 1.58 -37.78 -5.87
CA GLY A 248 1.56 -36.69 -6.84
C GLY A 248 0.85 -35.42 -6.35
N ASP A 249 0.68 -35.25 -5.04
CA ASP A 249 -0.05 -34.12 -4.46
C ASP A 249 0.71 -32.81 -4.66
N VAL A 250 2.03 -32.82 -4.41
CA VAL A 250 2.89 -31.65 -4.59
C VAL A 250 3.04 -31.33 -6.08
N THR A 251 3.14 -32.36 -6.92
CA THR A 251 3.20 -32.22 -8.38
C THR A 251 1.92 -31.60 -8.94
N ARG A 252 0.74 -32.11 -8.57
CA ARG A 252 -0.55 -31.52 -9.00
C ARG A 252 -0.72 -30.09 -8.49
N LYS A 253 -0.29 -29.83 -7.25
CA LYS A 253 -0.23 -28.47 -6.69
C LYS A 253 0.67 -27.57 -7.54
N ALA A 254 1.85 -28.02 -7.94
CA ALA A 254 2.74 -27.24 -8.78
C ALA A 254 2.11 -26.94 -10.16
N GLN A 255 1.46 -27.92 -10.78
CA GLN A 255 0.80 -27.73 -12.07
C GLN A 255 -0.29 -26.65 -12.04
N SER A 256 -1.06 -26.56 -10.95
CA SER A 256 -2.09 -25.52 -10.81
C SER A 256 -1.52 -24.11 -10.56
N LEU A 257 -0.22 -24.01 -10.29
CA LEU A 257 0.49 -22.75 -10.00
C LEU A 257 1.31 -22.23 -11.19
N ILE A 258 1.24 -22.87 -12.36
CA ILE A 258 1.92 -22.37 -13.57
C ILE A 258 1.44 -20.94 -13.88
N GLY A 259 2.40 -20.04 -14.11
CA GLY A 259 2.19 -18.61 -14.33
C GLY A 259 1.95 -17.79 -13.07
N LYS A 260 2.01 -18.39 -11.87
CA LYS A 260 1.86 -17.68 -10.59
C LYS A 260 3.21 -17.40 -9.93
N GLN A 261 3.25 -16.37 -9.10
CA GLN A 261 4.32 -16.16 -8.15
C GLN A 261 4.26 -17.23 -7.06
N VAL A 262 5.39 -17.86 -6.78
CA VAL A 262 5.54 -18.96 -5.85
C VAL A 262 6.78 -18.81 -4.97
N VAL A 263 6.73 -19.46 -3.81
CA VAL A 263 7.90 -19.77 -2.98
C VAL A 263 8.04 -21.29 -2.91
N ILE A 264 9.27 -21.75 -3.06
CA ILE A 264 9.61 -23.16 -2.99
C ILE A 264 10.24 -23.43 -1.62
N THR A 265 9.89 -24.55 -0.99
CA THR A 265 10.53 -25.01 0.24
C THR A 265 11.47 -26.17 -0.03
N SER A 266 12.56 -26.25 0.74
CA SER A 266 13.49 -27.37 0.78
C SER A 266 13.68 -27.77 2.22
N TRP A 267 13.92 -29.05 2.49
CA TRP A 267 14.26 -29.50 3.84
C TRP A 267 15.75 -29.80 3.84
N ASP A 268 16.52 -29.10 4.66
CA ASP A 268 17.96 -29.30 4.84
C ASP A 268 18.21 -29.97 6.20
N PRO A 269 19.16 -30.92 6.35
CA PRO A 269 19.55 -31.40 7.67
C PRO A 269 20.04 -30.25 8.55
N ILE A 270 19.72 -30.28 9.85
CA ILE A 270 20.10 -29.22 10.78
C ILE A 270 21.63 -29.09 10.90
N ASP A 271 22.35 -30.21 10.80
CA ASP A 271 23.80 -30.32 10.84
C ASP A 271 24.49 -30.02 9.50
N GLU A 272 23.73 -30.01 8.39
CA GLU A 272 24.21 -29.63 7.06
C GLU A 272 23.26 -28.62 6.38
N PRO A 273 23.13 -27.38 6.90
CA PRO A 273 22.32 -26.34 6.29
C PRO A 273 22.69 -26.12 4.82
N GLY A 274 21.69 -26.00 3.95
CA GLY A 274 21.92 -25.77 2.53
C GLY A 274 22.16 -27.03 1.70
N LYS A 275 22.29 -28.23 2.30
CA LYS A 275 22.63 -29.47 1.58
C LYS A 275 21.75 -29.73 0.36
N TRP A 276 20.44 -29.51 0.49
CA TRP A 276 19.45 -29.77 -0.54
C TRP A 276 19.02 -28.49 -1.24
N SER A 277 18.79 -27.42 -0.49
CA SER A 277 18.36 -26.13 -1.05
C SER A 277 19.39 -25.50 -2.01
N SER A 278 20.69 -25.59 -1.71
CA SER A 278 21.75 -25.09 -2.61
C SER A 278 21.89 -25.89 -3.91
N ARG A 279 21.33 -27.11 -3.94
CA ARG A 279 21.29 -28.00 -5.11
C ARG A 279 19.95 -27.94 -5.83
N ASN A 280 19.11 -26.98 -5.47
CA ASN A 280 17.76 -26.77 -5.99
C ASN A 280 16.86 -28.01 -5.83
N TYR A 281 17.04 -28.80 -4.77
CA TYR A 281 16.06 -29.82 -4.42
C TYR A 281 14.92 -29.18 -3.63
N PHE A 282 13.68 -29.50 -3.98
CA PHE A 282 12.52 -28.97 -3.26
C PHE A 282 11.67 -30.05 -2.62
N ARG A 283 10.87 -29.62 -1.64
CA ARG A 283 9.94 -30.44 -0.88
C ARG A 283 8.49 -30.02 -1.08
N ASN A 284 8.23 -28.72 -1.16
CA ASN A 284 6.89 -28.19 -1.40
C ASN A 284 6.95 -26.88 -2.18
N ILE A 285 5.79 -26.41 -2.60
CA ILE A 285 5.60 -25.16 -3.35
C ILE A 285 4.37 -24.43 -2.81
N TYR A 286 4.46 -23.12 -2.61
CA TYR A 286 3.36 -22.31 -2.11
C TYR A 286 3.13 -21.13 -3.05
N LYS A 287 1.85 -20.82 -3.29
CA LYS A 287 1.45 -19.57 -3.92
C LYS A 287 1.67 -18.42 -2.93
N ILE A 288 2.14 -17.29 -3.44
CA ILE A 288 2.23 -16.01 -2.73
C ILE A 288 1.33 -14.97 -3.40
#